data_AF-A0A963QSL6-F1
#
_entry.id   AF-A0A963QSL6-F1
#
_cell.length_a   1.000
_cell.length_b   1.000
_cell.length_c   1.000
_cell.angle_alpha   90.00
_cell.angle_beta   90.00
_cell.angle_gamma   90.00
#
_symmetry.space_group_name_H-M   'P 1'
#
loop_
_entity.id
_entity.type
_entity.pdbx_description
1 polymer ?
#
loop_
_entity_poly.entity_id
_entity_poly.type
_entity_poly.pdbx_seq_one_letter_code
_entity_poly.pdbx_strand_id
1 'polypeptide(L)' 'MSIDDSSMFAVEICDVSLTRCRILQAAAGLAKGSHLTLWIGAIGPLSATVAADDEHTLCFNGTIHPAIVEHFQQMV' A
#
# COMPACT_ATOMS: atom_id res chain seq x y z
N MET A 1 6.99 -28.30 -2.37
CA MET A 1 7.91 -27.20 -2.74
C MET A 1 7.28 -25.96 -2.16
N SER A 2 7.81 -25.47 -1.04
CA SER A 2 7.27 -24.28 -0.38
C SER A 2 7.52 -23.10 -1.31
N ILE A 3 6.46 -22.50 -1.84
CA ILE A 3 6.60 -21.27 -2.61
C ILE A 3 6.89 -20.20 -1.57
N ASP A 4 8.17 -19.84 -1.44
CA ASP A 4 8.58 -18.59 -0.82
C ASP A 4 8.14 -17.46 -1.77
N ASP A 5 6.83 -17.18 -1.83
CA ASP A 5 6.26 -16.10 -2.64
C ASP A 5 6.34 -14.78 -1.87
N SER A 6 7.53 -14.48 -1.32
CA SER A 6 7.86 -13.14 -0.86
C SER A 6 8.24 -12.29 -2.08
N SER A 7 7.33 -12.21 -3.05
CA SER A 7 7.51 -11.39 -4.24
C SER A 7 7.37 -9.92 -3.83
N MET A 8 8.51 -9.27 -3.59
CA MET A 8 8.56 -7.83 -3.36
C MET A 8 8.42 -7.12 -4.71
N PHE A 9 7.41 -6.26 -4.83
CA PHE A 9 7.19 -5.44 -6.03
C PHE A 9 7.04 -3.97 -5.64
N ALA A 10 7.49 -3.09 -6.53
CA ALA A 10 7.35 -1.65 -6.38
C ALA A 10 6.11 -1.16 -7.13
N VAL A 11 5.39 -0.22 -6.53
CA VAL A 11 4.22 0.45 -7.10
C VAL A 11 4.35 1.95 -6.86
N GLU A 12 3.85 2.73 -7.81
CA GLU A 12 3.75 4.18 -7.65
C GLU A 12 2.46 4.54 -6.93
N ILE A 13 2.56 5.37 -5.89
CA ILE A 13 1.43 5.85 -5.10
C ILE A 13 1.04 7.23 -5.60
N CYS A 14 -0.23 7.45 -5.89
CA CYS A 14 -0.76 8.75 -6.32
C CYS A 14 -1.53 9.50 -5.25
N ASP A 15 -2.00 8.81 -4.22
CA ASP A 15 -2.71 9.42 -3.10
C ASP A 15 -2.46 8.65 -1.81
N VAL A 16 -2.29 9.36 -0.70
CA VAL A 16 -2.13 8.79 0.64
C VAL A 16 -3.06 9.52 1.59
N SER A 17 -3.74 8.75 2.43
CA SER A 17 -4.57 9.23 3.53
C SER A 17 -4.21 8.47 4.82
N LEU A 18 -4.85 8.82 5.92
CA LEU A 18 -4.59 8.18 7.21
C LEU A 18 -4.93 6.69 7.26
N THR A 19 -5.82 6.21 6.39
CA THR A 19 -6.36 4.84 6.45
C THR A 19 -6.20 4.05 5.15
N ARG A 20 -5.76 4.69 4.07
CA ARG A 20 -5.51 4.04 2.79
C ARG A 20 -4.53 4.81 1.93
N CYS A 21 -3.95 4.13 0.94
CA CYS A 21 -3.29 4.77 -0.20
C CYS A 21 -3.83 4.22 -1.52
N ARG A 22 -3.69 5.00 -2.58
CA ARG A 22 -4.04 4.61 -3.95
C ARG A 22 -2.78 4.50 -4.81
N ILE A 23 -2.70 3.42 -5.58
CA ILE A 23 -1.59 3.17 -6.51
C ILE A 23 -2.02 3.50 -7.94
N LEU A 24 -1.07 3.94 -8.77
CA LEU A 24 -1.33 4.27 -10.17
C LEU A 24 -1.62 3.03 -11.01
N GLN A 25 -0.92 1.94 -10.73
CA GLN A 25 -1.03 0.69 -11.46
C GLN A 25 -0.98 -0.49 -10.48
N ALA A 26 -1.97 -1.37 -10.55
CA ALA A 26 -1.94 -2.63 -9.82
C ALA A 26 -0.79 -3.50 -10.34
N ALA A 27 0.11 -3.90 -9.45
CA ALA A 27 1.13 -4.90 -9.75
C ALA A 27 0.47 -6.24 -10.08
N ALA A 28 1.07 -6.97 -11.01
CA ALA A 28 0.63 -8.32 -11.35
C ALA A 28 0.68 -9.20 -10.10
N GLY A 29 -0.47 -9.74 -9.68
CA GLY A 29 -0.59 -10.59 -8.49
C GLY A 29 -1.24 -9.93 -7.27
N LEU A 30 -1.54 -8.62 -7.30
CA LEU A 30 -2.37 -7.97 -6.27
C LEU A 30 -3.82 -8.41 -6.40
N ALA A 31 -4.21 -9.48 -5.70
CA ALA A 31 -5.60 -9.90 -5.64
C ALA A 31 -6.38 -9.10 -4.59
N LYS A 32 -7.63 -8.76 -4.91
CA LYS A 32 -8.57 -8.10 -3.98
C LYS A 32 -8.68 -8.88 -2.67
N GLY A 33 -8.66 -8.18 -1.55
CA GLY A 33 -8.68 -8.79 -0.21
C GLY A 33 -7.36 -9.39 0.26
N SER A 34 -6.30 -9.36 -0.55
CA SER A 34 -4.98 -9.86 -0.11
C SER A 34 -4.39 -8.99 0.98
N HIS A 35 -3.83 -9.63 2.00
CA HIS A 35 -3.04 -8.96 3.03
C HIS A 35 -1.60 -8.80 2.55
N LEU A 36 -1.03 -7.62 2.78
CA LEU A 36 0.32 -7.27 2.37
C LEU A 36 1.02 -6.42 3.42
N THR A 37 2.35 -6.39 3.31
CA THR A 37 3.21 -5.48 4.06
C THR A 37 3.72 -4.41 3.11
N LEU A 38 3.40 -3.16 3.39
CA LEU A 38 3.76 -2.01 2.57
C LEU A 38 4.93 -1.25 3.19
N TRP A 39 5.83 -0.78 2.33
CA TRP A 39 6.81 0.24 2.65
C TRP A 39 6.57 1.44 1.73
N ILE A 40 6.37 2.62 2.31
CA ILE A 40 6.22 3.87 1.56
C ILE A 40 7.52 4.66 1.71
N GLY A 41 8.38 4.63 0.68
CA GLY A 41 9.75 5.13 0.81
C GLY A 41 10.49 4.39 1.92
N ALA A 42 10.99 5.14 2.92
CA ALA A 42 11.66 4.56 4.10
C ALA A 42 10.69 4.25 5.27
N ILE A 43 9.39 4.38 5.08
CA ILE A 43 8.37 4.28 6.13
C ILE A 43 7.68 2.92 6.05
N GLY A 44 7.88 2.09 7.08
CA GLY A 44 7.30 0.76 7.18
C GLY A 44 7.95 -0.09 8.28
N PRO A 45 7.53 -1.36 8.43
CA PRO A 45 6.48 -2.04 7.67
C PRO A 45 5.08 -1.57 8.10
N LEU A 46 4.20 -1.31 7.13
CA LEU A 46 2.77 -1.02 7.36
C LEU A 46 1.93 -2.22 6.93
N SER A 47 1.04 -2.70 7.79
CA SER A 47 0.09 -3.75 7.41
C SER A 47 -1.05 -3.15 6.59
N ALA A 48 -1.34 -3.72 5.43
CA ALA A 48 -2.40 -3.26 4.54
C ALA A 48 -3.15 -4.44 3.90
N THR A 49 -4.31 -4.14 3.33
CA THR A 49 -5.16 -5.08 2.63
C THR A 49 -5.63 -4.43 1.32
N VAL A 50 -5.58 -5.15 0.21
CA VAL A 50 -6.15 -4.67 -1.06
C VAL A 50 -7.67 -4.55 -0.88
N ALA A 51 -8.25 -3.41 -1.24
CA ALA A 51 -9.68 -3.20 -1.09
C ALA A 51 -10.48 -4.27 -1.87
N ALA A 52 -11.62 -4.66 -1.31
CA ALA A 52 -12.44 -5.74 -1.86
C ALA A 52 -13.12 -5.34 -3.19
N ASP A 53 -13.31 -4.04 -3.40
CA ASP A 53 -13.96 -3.44 -4.55
C ASP A 53 -12.96 -2.85 -5.56
N ASP A 54 -11.77 -2.42 -5.12
CA ASP A 54 -10.76 -1.74 -5.94
C ASP A 54 -9.33 -2.28 -5.70
N GLU A 55 -8.73 -2.89 -6.72
CA GLU A 55 -7.36 -3.41 -6.66
C GLU A 55 -6.28 -2.30 -6.63
N HIS A 56 -6.66 -1.05 -6.89
CA HIS A 56 -5.77 0.11 -6.84
C HIS A 56 -5.79 0.81 -5.47
N THR A 57 -6.66 0.36 -4.56
CA THR A 57 -6.78 0.93 -3.23
C THR A 57 -6.23 -0.06 -2.20
N LEU A 58 -5.25 0.38 -1.41
CA LEU A 58 -4.66 -0.39 -0.31
C LEU A 58 -5.12 0.23 1.01
N CYS A 59 -5.89 -0.51 1.78
CA CYS A 59 -6.42 -0.09 3.08
C CYS A 59 -5.44 -0.50 4.17
N PHE A 60 -4.99 0.44 5.00
CA PHE A 60 -4.14 0.15 6.15
C PHE A 60 -4.93 -0.57 7.24
N ASN A 61 -4.32 -1.56 7.88
CA ASN A 61 -4.89 -2.28 9.02
C ASN A 61 -4.61 -1.49 10.33
N GLY A 62 -4.92 -0.20 10.31
CA GLY A 62 -4.61 0.78 11.35
C GLY A 62 -4.51 2.20 10.77
N THR A 63 -4.41 3.20 11.64
CA THR A 63 -4.19 4.58 11.22
C THR A 63 -2.69 4.87 11.15
N ILE A 64 -2.21 5.43 10.04
CA ILE A 64 -0.82 5.89 9.93
C ILE A 64 -0.66 7.29 10.52
N HIS A 65 0.57 7.67 10.87
CA HIS A 65 0.84 8.97 11.47
C HIS A 65 0.55 10.13 10.48
N PRO A 66 -0.15 11.21 10.88
CA PRO A 66 -0.51 12.32 9.99
C PRO A 66 0.67 12.98 9.26
N ALA A 67 1.83 13.09 9.93
CA ALA A 67 3.04 13.62 9.31
C ALA A 67 3.49 12.85 8.05
N ILE A 68 3.17 11.56 7.94
CA ILE A 68 3.44 10.75 6.74
C ILE A 68 2.59 11.29 5.59
N VAL A 69 1.29 11.48 5.84
CA VAL A 69 0.34 12.01 4.86
C VAL A 69 0.76 13.40 4.40
N GLU A 70 1.09 14.29 5.34
CA GLU A 70 1.55 15.66 5.04
C GLU A 70 2.82 15.67 4.19
N HIS A 71 3.78 14.80 4.49
CA HIS A 71 5.02 14.68 3.73
C HIS A 71 4.76 14.36 2.24
N PHE A 72 3.88 13.39 1.96
CA PHE A 72 3.57 13.00 0.58
C PHE A 72 2.67 14.00 -0.15
N GLN A 73 1.82 14.74 0.57
CA GLN A 73 1.00 15.80 -0.03
C GLN A 73 1.79 17.06 -0.38
N GLN A 74 2.91 17.32 0.29
CA GLN A 74 3.79 18.47 0.00
C GLN A 74 4.73 18.24 -1.20
N MET A 75 4.83 17.01 -1.70
CA MET A 75 5.73 16.62 -2.79
C MET A 75 5.09 16.70 -4.19
N VAL A 76 3.83 17.13 -4.28
CA VAL A 76 3.07 17.36 -5.53
C VAL A 76 2.98 18.86 -5.80
#